data_AF-A0A3B0QXQ6-F1
#
_entry.id   AF-A0A3B0QXQ6-F1
#
_cell.length_a   1.000
_cell.length_b   1.000
_cell.length_c   1.000
_cell.angle_alpha   90.00
_cell.angle_beta   90.00
_cell.angle_gamma   90.00
#
_symmetry.space_group_name_H-M   'P 1'
#
loop_
_entity.id
_entity.type
_entity.pdbx_description
1 polymer ?
#
loop_
_entity_poly.entity_id
_entity_poly.type
_entity_poly.pdbx_seq_one_letter_code
_entity_poly.pdbx_strand_id
1 'polypeptide(L)'
;MKRLSVLLFKGRSFLLLIILLGVITGCTAPTLQSVVAGITSGQDSKAHLIKGVPVLTQGDKLCGPAALATVMNYYGNPVTQKQVAASIFTEKAQGTFTLDMLLYAKDAEGLAATHYSGDLNDIRRRVRDGNPLILFLKSGIGRFPKGHYVVVTGFSDTYKVVILHDGGSKPVIMSYNTLLASWRKTAYSTLLVTREQ
;
A
#
# COMPACT_ATOMS: atom_id res chain seq x y z
N MET A 1 -4.68 36.70 -72.22
CA MET A 1 -5.01 35.26 -72.09
C MET A 1 -3.96 34.57 -71.23
N LYS A 2 -4.31 34.16 -70.01
CA LYS A 2 -3.80 32.99 -69.26
C LYS A 2 -4.47 33.03 -67.88
N ARG A 3 -5.55 32.23 -67.72
CA ARG A 3 -6.26 32.07 -66.45
C ARG A 3 -5.37 31.25 -65.52
N LEU A 4 -5.11 31.78 -64.33
CA LEU A 4 -4.43 31.09 -63.25
C LEU A 4 -5.41 30.09 -62.62
N SER A 5 -5.19 28.81 -62.85
CA SER A 5 -5.98 27.72 -62.27
C SER A 5 -5.66 27.59 -60.79
N VAL A 6 -6.50 28.18 -59.92
CA VAL A 6 -6.45 27.92 -58.49
C VAL A 6 -6.89 26.48 -58.27
N LEU A 7 -5.95 25.63 -57.88
CA LEU A 7 -6.22 24.25 -57.43
C LEU A 7 -7.04 24.35 -56.13
N LEU A 8 -8.36 24.22 -56.25
CA LEU A 8 -9.28 24.06 -55.12
C LEU A 8 -9.03 22.70 -54.48
N PHE A 9 -8.19 22.66 -53.43
CA PHE A 9 -8.10 21.51 -52.54
C PHE A 9 -9.45 21.34 -51.83
N LYS A 10 -10.17 20.25 -52.16
CA LYS A 10 -11.45 19.86 -51.56
C LYS A 10 -11.35 19.78 -50.03
N GLY A 11 -12.00 20.71 -49.34
CA GLY A 11 -12.02 20.87 -47.87
C GLY A 11 -12.66 19.73 -47.04
N ARG A 12 -12.69 18.49 -47.54
CA ARG A 12 -13.16 17.32 -46.78
C ARG A 12 -12.02 16.43 -46.27
N SER A 13 -10.86 16.43 -46.93
CA SER A 13 -9.71 15.61 -46.48
C SER A 13 -8.89 16.27 -45.36
N PHE A 14 -8.95 17.60 -45.20
CA PHE A 14 -8.19 18.30 -44.15
C PHE A 14 -8.84 18.16 -42.76
N LEU A 15 -10.17 18.00 -42.69
CA LEU A 15 -10.89 17.81 -41.43
C LEU A 15 -10.67 16.41 -40.81
N LEU A 16 -10.40 15.39 -41.63
CA LEU A 16 -10.14 14.03 -41.15
C LEU A 16 -8.76 13.87 -40.51
N LEU A 17 -7.79 14.72 -40.86
CA LEU A 17 -6.44 14.65 -40.32
C LEU A 17 -6.32 15.32 -38.92
N ILE A 18 -7.15 16.33 -38.64
CA ILE A 18 -7.16 17.04 -37.35
C ILE A 18 -7.89 16.22 -36.27
N ILE A 19 -8.87 15.39 -36.64
CA ILE A 19 -9.57 14.48 -35.71
C ILE A 19 -8.69 13.27 -35.34
N LEU A 20 -7.72 12.90 -36.19
CA LEU A 20 -6.77 11.81 -35.91
C LEU A 20 -5.59 12.25 -35.00
N LEU A 21 -5.39 13.56 -34.80
CA LEU A 21 -4.38 14.13 -33.91
C LEU A 21 -4.95 14.56 -32.54
N GLY A 22 -6.16 14.10 -32.18
CA GLY A 22 -6.68 14.18 -30.82
C GLY A 22 -5.90 13.25 -29.89
N VAL A 23 -4.71 13.70 -29.49
CA VAL A 23 -3.75 12.98 -28.65
C VAL A 23 -4.47 12.36 -27.46
N ILE A 24 -4.29 11.04 -27.38
CA ILE A 24 -4.82 10.11 -26.41
C ILE A 24 -4.17 10.43 -25.05
N THR A 25 -4.62 11.49 -24.36
CA THR A 25 -4.25 11.70 -22.96
C THR A 25 -5.08 10.75 -22.11
N GLY A 26 -4.79 9.46 -22.22
CA GLY A 26 -5.32 8.45 -21.32
C GLY A 26 -4.76 8.69 -19.93
N CYS A 27 -5.60 9.13 -18.98
CA CYS A 27 -5.29 9.09 -17.56
C CYS A 27 -5.15 7.62 -17.15
N THR A 28 -3.95 7.08 -17.26
CA THR A 28 -3.64 5.74 -16.75
C THR A 28 -3.39 5.86 -15.26
N ALA A 29 -4.25 5.24 -14.46
CA ALA A 29 -3.99 5.10 -13.04
C ALA A 29 -2.68 4.31 -12.84
N PRO A 30 -1.85 4.66 -11.85
CA PRO A 30 -0.61 3.92 -11.61
C PRO A 30 -0.92 2.46 -11.35
N THR A 31 -0.03 1.58 -11.80
CA THR A 31 -0.07 0.15 -11.48
C THR A 31 1.04 -0.19 -10.50
N LEU A 32 0.92 -1.29 -9.75
CA LEU A 32 2.02 -1.76 -8.90
C LEU A 32 3.32 -1.91 -9.72
N GLN A 33 3.22 -2.44 -10.94
CA GLN A 33 4.37 -2.65 -11.81
C GLN A 33 5.07 -1.34 -12.17
N SER A 34 4.32 -0.30 -12.56
CA SER A 34 4.91 1.00 -12.92
C SER A 34 5.55 1.68 -11.70
N VAL A 35 4.90 1.59 -10.53
CA VAL A 35 5.42 2.17 -9.28
C VAL A 35 6.72 1.47 -8.87
N VAL A 36 6.72 0.13 -8.82
CA VAL A 36 7.90 -0.64 -8.41
C VAL A 36 9.04 -0.44 -9.42
N ALA A 37 8.76 -0.41 -10.72
CA ALA A 37 9.78 -0.15 -11.75
C ALA A 37 10.42 1.24 -11.60
N GLY A 38 9.63 2.27 -11.29
CA GLY A 38 10.14 3.61 -11.01
C GLY A 38 11.07 3.67 -9.78
N ILE A 39 10.74 2.90 -8.74
CA ILE A 39 11.56 2.78 -7.53
C ILE A 39 12.86 2.03 -7.82
N THR A 40 12.79 0.85 -8.46
CA THR A 40 13.96 -0.01 -8.67
C THR A 40 14.95 0.54 -9.68
N SER A 41 14.48 1.33 -10.65
CA SER A 41 15.34 2.04 -11.61
C SER A 41 15.98 3.32 -11.05
N GLY A 42 15.65 3.71 -9.82
CA GLY A 42 16.13 4.96 -9.20
C GLY A 42 15.55 6.24 -9.81
N GLN A 43 14.57 6.13 -10.70
CA GLN A 43 13.93 7.26 -11.37
C GLN A 43 13.00 8.03 -10.43
N ASP A 44 12.39 7.35 -9.45
CA ASP A 44 11.54 7.98 -8.44
C ASP A 44 12.31 8.26 -7.14
N SER A 45 12.98 9.42 -7.09
CA SER A 45 13.70 9.89 -5.89
C SER A 45 12.80 10.20 -4.69
N LYS A 46 11.47 10.22 -4.88
CA LYS A 46 10.49 10.50 -3.83
C LYS A 46 9.70 9.25 -3.45
N ALA A 47 10.33 8.09 -3.57
CA ALA A 47 9.74 6.80 -3.25
C ALA A 47 10.73 5.89 -2.53
N HIS A 48 10.19 4.86 -1.86
CA HIS A 48 10.98 3.82 -1.23
C HIS A 48 10.17 2.53 -1.12
N LEU A 49 10.85 1.38 -1.18
CA LEU A 49 10.27 0.06 -0.97
C LEU A 49 11.24 -0.79 -0.16
N ILE A 50 10.79 -1.28 1.00
CA ILE A 50 11.56 -2.18 1.86
C ILE A 50 11.69 -3.53 1.14
N LYS A 51 12.91 -4.03 1.03
CA LYS A 51 13.19 -5.36 0.46
C LYS A 51 13.07 -6.43 1.55
N GLY A 52 12.66 -7.63 1.17
CA GLY A 52 12.70 -8.81 2.05
C GLY A 52 11.54 -8.95 3.03
N VAL A 53 10.55 -8.06 3.03
CA VAL A 53 9.32 -8.26 3.81
C VAL A 53 8.53 -9.42 3.18
N PRO A 54 8.26 -10.53 3.91
CA PRO A 54 7.57 -11.68 3.34
C PRO A 54 6.11 -11.34 3.01
N VAL A 55 5.56 -12.00 2.00
CA VAL A 55 4.13 -11.89 1.65
C VAL A 55 3.41 -13.12 2.20
N LEU A 56 2.52 -12.92 3.19
CA LEU A 56 1.71 -13.98 3.77
C LEU A 56 0.24 -13.80 3.35
N THR A 57 -0.30 -14.80 2.65
CA THR A 57 -1.75 -14.88 2.41
C THR A 57 -2.44 -15.15 3.75
N GLN A 58 -3.39 -14.32 4.14
CA GLN A 58 -4.14 -14.51 5.39
C GLN A 58 -5.18 -15.64 5.25
N GLY A 59 -5.38 -16.37 6.34
CA GLY A 59 -6.55 -17.21 6.54
C GLY A 59 -7.80 -16.39 6.90
N ASP A 60 -8.95 -17.06 6.98
CA ASP A 60 -10.21 -16.40 7.33
C ASP A 60 -10.10 -15.66 8.67
N LYS A 61 -10.41 -14.35 8.67
CA LYS A 61 -10.36 -13.45 9.83
C LYS A 61 -8.98 -13.29 10.50
N LEU A 62 -7.90 -13.75 9.86
CA LEU A 62 -6.55 -13.68 10.41
C LEU A 62 -5.76 -12.45 9.95
N CYS A 63 -6.42 -11.35 9.59
CA CYS A 63 -5.71 -10.17 9.06
C CYS A 63 -4.70 -9.58 10.05
N GLY A 64 -5.04 -9.48 11.34
CA GLY A 64 -4.11 -9.05 12.40
C GLY A 64 -2.96 -10.05 12.60
N PRO A 65 -3.24 -11.32 12.92
CA PRO A 65 -2.21 -12.34 13.07
C PRO A 65 -1.26 -12.50 11.87
N ALA A 66 -1.78 -12.41 10.64
CA ALA A 66 -0.96 -12.47 9.43
C ALA A 66 -0.09 -11.21 9.23
N ALA A 67 -0.62 -10.02 9.53
CA ALA A 67 0.15 -8.78 9.48
C ALA A 67 1.29 -8.80 10.52
N LEU A 68 1.00 -9.25 11.74
CA LEU A 68 1.99 -9.35 12.80
C LEU A 68 3.08 -10.38 12.47
N ALA A 69 2.68 -11.58 12.04
CA ALA A 69 3.63 -12.62 11.61
C ALA A 69 4.51 -12.14 10.46
N THR A 70 3.96 -11.37 9.51
CA THR A 70 4.74 -10.78 8.41
C THR A 70 5.88 -9.92 8.93
N VAL A 71 5.60 -9.01 9.87
CA VAL A 71 6.61 -8.09 10.40
C VAL A 71 7.59 -8.78 11.35
N MET A 72 7.12 -9.71 12.19
CA MET A 72 8.03 -10.51 13.05
C MET A 72 9.00 -11.36 12.22
N ASN A 73 8.49 -12.01 11.16
CA ASN A 73 9.33 -12.78 10.24
C ASN A 73 10.33 -11.90 9.49
N TYR A 74 9.96 -10.67 9.14
CA TYR A 74 10.89 -9.70 8.55
C TYR A 74 12.09 -9.42 9.47
N TYR A 75 11.86 -9.35 10.78
CA TYR A 75 12.93 -9.24 11.76
C TYR A 75 13.54 -10.57 12.18
N GLY A 76 13.26 -11.69 11.50
CA GLY A 76 13.88 -12.98 11.81
C GLY A 76 13.33 -13.67 13.06
N ASN A 77 12.12 -13.32 13.50
CA ASN A 77 11.37 -14.05 14.52
C ASN A 77 10.34 -14.97 13.83
N PRO A 78 10.69 -16.23 13.53
CA PRO A 78 9.86 -17.12 12.71
C PRO A 78 8.56 -17.51 13.43
N VAL A 79 7.44 -17.02 12.94
CA VAL A 79 6.11 -17.34 13.46
C VAL A 79 5.08 -17.44 12.33
N THR A 80 4.11 -18.33 12.51
CA THR A 80 2.96 -18.46 11.61
C THR A 80 1.78 -17.64 12.12
N GLN A 81 0.92 -17.18 11.20
CA GLN A 81 -0.34 -16.52 11.58
C GLN A 81 -1.23 -17.38 12.49
N LYS A 82 -1.13 -18.73 12.43
CA LYS A 82 -1.88 -19.65 13.30
C LYS A 82 -1.33 -19.65 14.73
N GLN A 83 0.00 -19.64 14.89
CA GLN A 83 0.63 -19.53 16.20
C GLN A 83 0.30 -18.18 16.86
N VAL A 84 0.37 -17.09 16.09
CA VAL A 84 -0.06 -15.77 16.59
C VAL A 84 -1.54 -15.81 16.98
N ALA A 85 -2.41 -16.29 16.10
CA ALA A 85 -3.85 -16.36 16.34
C ALA A 85 -4.22 -17.19 17.58
N ALA A 86 -3.52 -18.28 17.85
CA ALA A 86 -3.76 -19.10 19.04
C ALA A 86 -3.61 -18.30 20.36
N SER A 87 -2.82 -17.23 20.36
CA SER A 87 -2.62 -16.37 21.52
C SER A 87 -3.56 -15.15 21.55
N ILE A 88 -3.89 -14.58 20.40
CA ILE A 88 -4.52 -13.24 20.33
C ILE A 88 -5.80 -13.17 19.50
N PHE A 89 -6.32 -14.29 19.00
CA PHE A 89 -7.60 -14.30 18.30
C PHE A 89 -8.76 -14.24 19.30
N THR A 90 -9.69 -13.32 19.07
CA THR A 90 -10.90 -13.16 19.88
C THR A 90 -12.11 -13.63 19.09
N GLU A 91 -12.69 -14.76 19.51
CA GLU A 91 -13.89 -15.34 18.87
C GLU A 91 -15.07 -14.37 18.82
N LYS A 92 -15.37 -13.68 19.93
CA LYS A 92 -16.49 -12.72 19.96
C LYS A 92 -16.30 -11.56 18.97
N ALA A 93 -15.06 -11.13 18.74
CA ALA A 93 -14.73 -10.06 17.82
C ALA A 93 -14.52 -10.57 16.37
N GLN A 94 -14.39 -11.89 16.19
CA GLN A 94 -14.02 -12.53 14.92
C GLN A 94 -12.76 -11.88 14.32
N GLY A 95 -11.73 -11.68 15.16
CA GLY A 95 -10.50 -10.98 14.81
C GLY A 95 -9.60 -10.72 16.03
N THR A 96 -8.68 -9.76 15.91
CA THR A 96 -7.68 -9.43 16.94
C THR A 96 -7.62 -7.93 17.19
N PHE A 97 -7.37 -7.50 18.43
CA PHE A 97 -7.19 -6.08 18.75
C PHE A 97 -5.72 -5.64 18.62
N THR A 98 -5.51 -4.36 18.34
CA THR A 98 -4.15 -3.81 18.15
C THR A 98 -3.32 -3.94 19.43
N LEU A 99 -3.96 -3.83 20.59
CA LEU A 99 -3.31 -3.99 21.89
C LEU A 99 -2.80 -5.43 22.09
N ASP A 100 -3.56 -6.45 21.69
CA ASP A 100 -3.10 -7.84 21.81
C ASP A 100 -1.88 -8.10 20.91
N MET A 101 -1.88 -7.54 19.69
CA MET A 101 -0.70 -7.60 18.81
C MET A 101 0.51 -6.87 19.38
N LEU A 102 0.29 -5.71 20.01
CA LEU A 102 1.35 -4.95 20.69
C LEU A 102 2.00 -5.79 21.80
N LEU A 103 1.17 -6.40 22.66
CA LEU A 103 1.66 -7.22 23.77
C LEU A 103 2.38 -8.47 23.27
N TYR A 104 1.79 -9.18 22.30
CA TYR A 104 2.43 -10.35 21.68
C TYR A 104 3.81 -10.05 21.09
N ALA A 105 3.97 -8.90 20.42
CA ALA A 105 5.26 -8.50 19.86
C ALA A 105 6.28 -8.10 20.94
N LYS A 106 5.84 -7.51 22.06
CA LYS A 106 6.73 -7.16 23.18
C LYS A 106 7.23 -8.37 23.95
N ASP A 107 6.44 -9.43 23.99
CA ASP A 107 6.84 -10.68 24.66
C ASP A 107 7.85 -11.50 23.83
N ALA A 108 8.04 -11.15 22.54
CA ALA A 108 9.00 -11.81 21.68
C ALA A 108 10.43 -11.27 21.90
N GLU A 109 11.40 -12.17 21.99
CA GLU A 109 12.79 -11.84 22.27
C GLU A 109 13.39 -10.91 21.20
N GLY A 110 14.03 -9.82 21.67
CA GLY A 110 14.74 -8.87 20.82
C GLY A 110 13.85 -8.03 19.91
N LEU A 111 12.55 -7.91 20.21
CA LEU A 111 11.62 -7.03 19.52
C LEU A 111 11.07 -5.94 20.44
N ALA A 112 11.03 -4.72 19.94
CA ALA A 112 10.29 -3.62 20.52
C ALA A 112 9.00 -3.40 19.72
N ALA A 113 7.92 -3.00 20.41
CA ALA A 113 6.68 -2.63 19.74
C ALA A 113 6.01 -1.41 20.39
N THR A 114 5.45 -0.54 19.55
CA THR A 114 4.74 0.69 19.96
C THR A 114 3.47 0.88 19.15
N HIS A 115 2.37 1.20 19.83
CA HIS A 115 1.09 1.59 19.21
C HIS A 115 0.87 3.09 19.36
N TYR A 116 0.57 3.79 18.27
CA TYR A 116 0.42 5.25 18.24
C TYR A 116 -0.47 5.71 17.07
N SER A 117 -0.75 7.01 17.03
CA SER A 117 -1.41 7.68 15.91
C SER A 117 -0.36 8.18 14.91
N GLY A 118 -0.36 7.63 13.70
CA GLY A 118 0.63 7.92 12.66
C GLY A 118 0.16 8.95 11.63
N ASP A 119 1.04 9.29 10.69
CA ASP A 119 0.72 10.10 9.53
C ASP A 119 1.56 9.69 8.29
N LEU A 120 1.39 10.38 7.16
CA LEU A 120 2.17 10.10 5.94
C LEU A 120 3.67 10.39 6.11
N ASN A 121 4.06 11.37 6.94
CA ASN A 121 5.48 11.65 7.19
C ASN A 121 6.11 10.54 8.02
N ASP A 122 5.37 9.95 8.95
CA ASP A 122 5.80 8.78 9.70
C ASP A 122 5.98 7.57 8.80
N ILE A 123 5.02 7.30 7.89
CA ILE A 123 5.19 6.26 6.86
C ILE A 123 6.47 6.50 6.06
N ARG A 124 6.69 7.71 5.55
CA ARG A 124 7.89 8.03 4.77
C ARG A 124 9.18 7.79 5.54
N ARG A 125 9.25 8.25 6.80
CA ARG A 125 10.42 8.08 7.66
C ARG A 125 10.67 6.60 7.94
N ARG A 126 9.69 5.92 8.52
CA ARG A 126 9.82 4.52 8.96
C ARG A 126 10.15 3.59 7.80
N VAL A 127 9.49 3.77 6.66
CA VAL A 127 9.75 2.96 5.47
C VAL A 127 11.14 3.21 4.90
N ARG A 128 11.63 4.45 4.86
CA ARG A 128 13.02 4.75 4.46
C ARG A 128 14.06 4.16 5.40
N ASP A 129 13.73 4.08 6.70
CA ASP A 129 14.56 3.46 7.73
C ASP A 129 14.46 1.92 7.72
N GLY A 130 13.74 1.33 6.76
CA GLY A 130 13.59 -0.13 6.64
C GLY A 130 12.56 -0.73 7.60
N ASN A 131 11.71 0.07 8.24
CA ASN A 131 10.72 -0.39 9.22
C ASN A 131 9.31 -0.47 8.60
N PRO A 132 8.74 -1.68 8.38
CA PRO A 132 7.37 -1.83 7.94
C PRO A 132 6.39 -1.37 9.04
N LEU A 133 5.22 -0.86 8.64
CA LEU A 133 4.19 -0.39 9.56
C LEU A 133 2.92 -1.22 9.43
N ILE A 134 2.35 -1.65 10.55
CA ILE A 134 1.03 -2.29 10.57
C ILE A 134 -0.01 -1.21 10.82
N LEU A 135 -0.93 -1.02 9.87
CA LEU A 135 -2.01 -0.04 9.99
C LEU A 135 -3.34 -0.73 10.21
N PHE A 136 -4.17 -0.20 11.10
CA PHE A 136 -5.57 -0.61 11.20
C PHE A 136 -6.42 0.32 10.33
N LEU A 137 -7.03 -0.21 9.29
CA LEU A 137 -7.88 0.52 8.36
C LEU A 137 -9.33 0.14 8.55
N LYS A 138 -10.25 1.08 8.34
CA LYS A 138 -11.69 0.78 8.27
C LYS A 138 -12.26 1.41 7.00
N SER A 139 -12.70 0.62 6.03
CA SER A 139 -13.53 1.17 4.96
C SER A 139 -14.99 1.20 5.40
N GLY A 140 -15.76 2.13 4.84
CA GLY A 140 -17.22 2.13 4.95
C GLY A 140 -17.89 1.45 3.76
N ILE A 141 -17.18 1.29 2.64
CA ILE A 141 -17.68 0.82 1.34
C ILE A 141 -16.52 0.08 0.62
N GLY A 142 -16.76 -1.04 -0.06
CA GLY A 142 -15.75 -1.75 -0.87
C GLY A 142 -15.06 -2.94 -0.18
N ARG A 143 -13.79 -3.22 -0.55
CA ARG A 143 -13.04 -4.47 -0.23
C ARG A 143 -12.84 -4.77 1.26
N PHE A 144 -12.97 -3.77 2.14
CA PHE A 144 -12.80 -3.92 3.60
C PHE A 144 -14.02 -3.39 4.36
N PRO A 145 -15.18 -4.09 4.32
CA PRO A 145 -16.41 -3.65 4.98
C PRO A 145 -16.32 -3.69 6.52
N LYS A 146 -15.29 -4.35 7.06
CA LYS A 146 -14.93 -4.42 8.48
C LYS A 146 -13.51 -3.86 8.68
N GLY A 147 -13.12 -3.63 9.94
CA GLY A 147 -11.74 -3.24 10.25
C GLY A 147 -10.75 -4.27 9.70
N HIS A 148 -9.63 -3.79 9.16
CA HIS A 148 -8.65 -4.61 8.45
C HIS A 148 -7.23 -4.15 8.72
N TYR A 149 -6.34 -5.09 9.03
CA TYR A 149 -4.91 -4.78 9.19
C TYR A 149 -4.16 -4.96 7.88
N VAL A 150 -3.27 -4.02 7.59
CA VAL A 150 -2.37 -4.05 6.43
C VAL A 150 -0.94 -3.78 6.88
N VAL A 151 0.04 -4.25 6.11
CA VAL A 151 1.45 -3.93 6.33
C VAL A 151 1.92 -3.01 5.23
N VAL A 152 2.29 -1.77 5.56
CA VAL A 152 2.90 -0.82 4.61
C VAL A 152 4.39 -1.12 4.50
N THR A 153 4.83 -1.37 3.27
CA THR A 153 6.22 -1.73 2.94
C THR A 153 6.88 -0.74 1.99
N GLY A 154 6.12 0.18 1.42
CA GLY A 154 6.64 1.17 0.48
C GLY A 154 5.72 2.37 0.29
N PHE A 155 6.23 3.39 -0.38
CA PHE A 155 5.44 4.54 -0.84
C PHE A 155 6.06 5.16 -2.10
N SER A 156 5.25 5.93 -2.82
CA SER A 156 5.72 6.85 -3.86
C SER A 156 4.96 8.16 -3.77
N ASP A 157 5.67 9.26 -3.51
CA ASP A 157 5.11 10.61 -3.54
C ASP A 157 4.92 11.14 -4.97
N THR A 158 5.54 10.52 -5.96
CA THR A 158 5.32 10.80 -7.39
C THR A 158 3.95 10.29 -7.81
N TYR A 159 3.62 9.04 -7.45
CA TYR A 159 2.33 8.44 -7.76
C TYR A 159 1.25 8.67 -6.69
N LYS A 160 1.61 9.23 -5.53
CA LYS A 160 0.72 9.45 -4.36
C LYS A 160 0.08 8.16 -3.86
N VAL A 161 0.88 7.10 -3.73
CA VAL A 161 0.43 5.78 -3.28
C VAL A 161 1.33 5.22 -2.18
N VAL A 162 0.76 4.36 -1.34
CA VAL A 162 1.51 3.40 -0.52
C VAL A 162 1.52 2.03 -1.21
N ILE A 163 2.59 1.26 -0.99
CA ILE A 163 2.69 -0.16 -1.33
C ILE A 163 2.47 -0.93 -0.03
N LEU A 164 1.54 -1.89 -0.04
CA LEU A 164 1.15 -2.62 1.17
C LEU A 164 0.82 -4.08 0.91
N HIS A 165 0.90 -4.89 1.96
CA HIS A 165 0.35 -6.24 2.00
C HIS A 165 -1.03 -6.17 2.66
N ASP A 166 -2.07 -6.59 1.94
CA ASP A 166 -3.47 -6.54 2.39
C ASP A 166 -4.03 -7.90 2.82
N GLY A 167 -3.17 -8.92 2.92
CA GLY A 167 -3.55 -10.31 3.18
C GLY A 167 -3.74 -11.17 1.93
N GLY A 168 -3.64 -10.59 0.73
CA GLY A 168 -3.53 -11.36 -0.50
C GLY A 168 -2.15 -12.00 -0.70
N SER A 169 -2.02 -12.75 -1.79
CA SER A 169 -0.77 -13.43 -2.18
C SER A 169 0.28 -12.52 -2.83
N LYS A 170 0.00 -11.22 -2.99
CA LYS A 170 0.90 -10.23 -3.58
C LYS A 170 0.69 -8.85 -2.94
N PRO A 171 1.71 -7.97 -2.97
CA PRO A 171 1.54 -6.57 -2.60
C PRO A 171 0.53 -5.89 -3.51
N VAL A 172 -0.05 -4.80 -3.02
CA VAL A 172 -0.96 -3.91 -3.77
C VAL A 172 -0.56 -2.46 -3.52
N ILE A 173 -1.08 -1.57 -4.37
CA ILE A 173 -0.97 -0.12 -4.15
C ILE A 173 -2.31 0.44 -3.67
N MET A 174 -2.24 1.46 -2.82
CA MET A 174 -3.40 2.22 -2.36
C MET A 174 -3.07 3.70 -2.44
N SER A 175 -3.98 4.51 -2.99
CA SER A 175 -3.79 5.96 -3.03
C SER A 175 -3.73 6.55 -1.63
N TYR A 176 -2.96 7.63 -1.45
CA TYR A 176 -2.93 8.37 -0.17
C TYR A 176 -4.32 8.81 0.26
N ASN A 177 -5.17 9.24 -0.67
CA ASN A 177 -6.53 9.66 -0.37
C ASN A 177 -7.37 8.50 0.21
N THR A 178 -7.32 7.33 -0.42
CA THR A 178 -8.00 6.12 0.06
C THR A 178 -7.47 5.69 1.42
N LEU A 179 -6.14 5.65 1.57
CA LEU A 179 -5.49 5.30 2.82
C LEU A 179 -5.95 6.22 3.96
N LEU A 180 -5.80 7.54 3.78
CA LEU A 180 -6.15 8.55 4.79
C LEU A 180 -7.63 8.49 5.15
N ALA A 181 -8.53 8.32 4.17
CA ALA A 181 -9.96 8.21 4.43
C ALA A 181 -10.32 6.99 5.28
N SER A 182 -9.65 5.85 5.08
CA SER A 182 -9.85 4.62 5.85
C SER A 182 -9.14 4.63 7.21
N TRP A 183 -7.96 5.23 7.30
CA TRP A 183 -7.12 5.28 8.49
C TRP A 183 -7.60 6.33 9.49
N ARG A 184 -8.16 7.44 9.02
CA ARG A 184 -8.80 8.45 9.89
C ARG A 184 -9.93 7.85 10.73
N LYS A 185 -10.67 6.88 10.19
CA LYS A 185 -11.79 6.20 10.88
C LYS A 185 -11.34 5.31 12.04
N THR A 186 -10.05 5.04 12.15
CA THR A 186 -9.42 4.27 13.22
C THR A 186 -8.44 5.14 14.02
N ALA A 187 -8.62 6.46 13.97
CA ALA A 187 -7.76 7.45 14.61
C ALA A 187 -6.27 7.29 14.24
N TYR A 188 -6.00 6.95 12.98
CA TYR A 188 -4.66 6.71 12.45
C TYR A 188 -3.87 5.65 13.22
N SER A 189 -4.56 4.63 13.73
CA SER A 189 -3.98 3.53 14.51
C SER A 189 -2.84 2.84 13.74
N THR A 190 -1.66 2.86 14.35
CA THR A 190 -0.37 2.43 13.78
C THR A 190 0.38 1.59 14.80
N LEU A 191 0.76 0.38 14.41
CA LEU A 191 1.64 -0.47 15.19
C LEU A 191 3.00 -0.55 14.48
N LEU A 192 4.03 -0.10 15.18
CA LEU A 192 5.43 -0.26 14.79
C LEU A 192 6.03 -1.40 15.60
N VAL A 193 6.68 -2.33 14.92
CA VAL A 193 7.53 -3.36 15.52
C VAL A 193 8.93 -3.18 14.94
N THR A 194 9.95 -3.28 15.77
CA THR A 194 11.37 -3.15 15.40
C THR A 194 12.21 -4.14 16.19
N ARG A 195 13.46 -4.34 15.80
CA ARG A 195 14.46 -4.93 16.71
C ARG A 195 14.68 -4.02 17.92
N GLU A 196 14.90 -4.60 19.10
CA GLU A 196 15.50 -3.87 20.22
C GLU A 196 16.93 -3.46 19.84
N GLN A 197 17.31 -2.25 20.24
CA GLN A 197 18.66 -1.69 20.05
C GLN A 197 19.54 -1.99 21.25
#